data_AF-C6TIG5-F1
#
_entry.id   AF-C6TIG5-F1
#
_cell.length_a   1.000
_cell.length_b   1.000
_cell.length_c   1.000
_cell.angle_alpha   90.00
_cell.angle_beta   90.00
_cell.angle_gamma   90.00
#
_symmetry.space_group_name_H-M   'P 1'
#
loop_
_entity.id
_entity.type
_entity.pdbx_description
1 polymer ?
#
loop_
_entity_poly.entity_id
_entity_poly.type
_entity_poly.pdbx_seq_one_letter_code
_entity_poly.pdbx_strand_id
1 'polypeptide(L)'
;MAKASSEPKIDYAEIYTASDTFDGSAVFHTIYDAVGFVLYMHQQIPSTVQDMSVEFDAMHSEYKQLEMELGTEVKPSFRRKHVSKMRDIKVGIKRLDKLMNSLLNVQTAFKIMVSEIPTIDGVVLALGASPLRPKHIYVLNFSHESGVSKVDDDFARSKAADTLSRKAIRTLISKDAGSVTYPGPIKLFVLIKAPSSFNQPMHFLPKRDFRYNRKLATELHFYHRLCLSGYCSSAETRIRK
;
A
#
# COMPACT_ATOMS: atom_id res chain seq x y z
N MET A 1 -14.31 -44.92 -12.97
CA MET A 1 -13.16 -44.03 -12.72
C MET A 1 -13.69 -42.61 -12.55
N ALA A 2 -13.75 -42.12 -11.31
CA ALA A 2 -14.20 -40.76 -11.02
C ALA A 2 -13.01 -39.80 -11.12
N LYS A 3 -13.16 -38.76 -11.94
CA LYS A 3 -12.18 -37.69 -12.14
C LYS A 3 -12.20 -36.79 -10.90
N ALA A 4 -11.21 -36.91 -10.03
CA ALA A 4 -11.03 -35.99 -8.92
C ALA A 4 -10.82 -34.56 -9.47
N SER A 5 -11.76 -33.65 -9.23
CA SER A 5 -11.54 -32.23 -9.45
C SER A 5 -10.58 -31.75 -8.37
N SER A 6 -9.31 -31.58 -8.72
CA SER A 6 -8.37 -30.86 -7.85
C SER A 6 -8.84 -29.41 -7.76
N GLU A 7 -9.49 -29.05 -6.64
CA GLU A 7 -9.71 -27.66 -6.30
C GLU A 7 -8.35 -26.93 -6.30
N PRO A 8 -8.25 -25.74 -6.89
CA PRO A 8 -7.03 -24.97 -6.82
C PRO A 8 -6.76 -24.67 -5.34
N LYS A 9 -5.71 -25.28 -4.80
CA LYS A 9 -5.22 -25.01 -3.45
C LYS A 9 -4.78 -23.55 -3.41
N ILE A 10 -5.64 -22.68 -2.89
CA ILE A 10 -5.34 -21.25 -2.75
C ILE A 10 -4.24 -21.16 -1.69
N ASP A 11 -3.06 -20.71 -2.09
CA ASP A 11 -1.96 -20.48 -1.17
C ASP A 11 -2.18 -19.12 -0.49
N TYR A 12 -2.95 -19.13 0.59
CA TYR A 12 -3.18 -17.96 1.43
C TYR A 12 -2.32 -18.03 2.70
N ALA A 13 -1.94 -16.86 3.22
CA ALA A 13 -1.22 -16.73 4.47
C ALA A 13 -2.08 -16.01 5.51
N GLU A 14 -2.15 -16.58 6.70
CA GLU A 14 -2.92 -16.03 7.82
C GLU A 14 -2.01 -15.16 8.70
N ILE A 15 -2.45 -13.95 9.02
CA ILE A 15 -1.74 -13.01 9.88
C ILE A 15 -2.64 -12.68 11.07
N TYR A 16 -2.25 -13.15 12.25
CA TYR A 16 -2.97 -12.90 13.48
C TYR A 16 -2.49 -11.61 14.18
N THR A 17 -3.45 -10.79 14.61
CA THR A 17 -3.27 -9.52 15.33
C THR A 17 -3.95 -9.56 16.69
N ALA A 18 -3.53 -8.71 17.63
CA ALA A 18 -4.23 -8.59 18.92
C ALA A 18 -5.55 -7.81 18.72
N SER A 19 -6.60 -8.15 19.48
CA SER A 19 -7.96 -7.64 19.23
C SER A 19 -8.09 -6.11 19.31
N ASP A 20 -7.22 -5.48 20.09
CA ASP A 20 -7.14 -4.04 20.37
C ASP A 20 -6.29 -3.25 19.36
N THR A 21 -5.64 -3.92 18.41
CA THR A 21 -4.64 -3.29 17.50
C THR A 21 -5.11 -3.08 16.06
N PHE A 22 -6.36 -3.43 15.76
CA PHE A 22 -6.88 -3.47 14.40
C PHE A 22 -7.92 -2.37 14.17
N ASP A 23 -7.43 -1.13 14.16
CA ASP A 23 -8.24 0.05 13.88
C ASP A 23 -8.07 0.52 12.41
N GLY A 24 -8.86 1.51 12.00
CA GLY A 24 -8.78 2.08 10.65
C GLY A 24 -7.39 2.61 10.31
N SER A 25 -6.69 3.20 11.28
CA SER A 25 -5.32 3.70 11.09
C SER A 25 -4.35 2.56 10.76
N ALA A 26 -4.39 1.46 11.51
CA ALA A 26 -3.56 0.29 11.28
C ALA A 26 -3.83 -0.35 9.90
N VAL A 27 -5.10 -0.44 9.49
CA VAL A 27 -5.49 -0.92 8.16
C VAL A 27 -4.94 -0.01 7.07
N PHE A 28 -5.15 1.31 7.21
CA PHE A 28 -4.64 2.32 6.28
C PHE A 28 -3.13 2.22 6.06
N HIS A 29 -2.35 2.26 7.15
CA HIS A 29 -0.88 2.21 7.08
C HIS A 29 -0.39 0.87 6.52
N THR A 30 -1.04 -0.24 6.87
CA THR A 30 -0.70 -1.57 6.34
C THR A 30 -0.91 -1.64 4.84
N ILE A 31 -2.03 -1.12 4.32
CA ILE A 31 -2.31 -1.08 2.88
C ILE A 31 -1.27 -0.18 2.18
N TYR A 32 -0.99 1.00 2.74
CA TYR A 32 -0.06 1.96 2.14
C TYR A 32 1.38 1.43 2.09
N ASP A 33 1.86 0.83 3.19
CA ASP A 33 3.16 0.19 3.25
C ASP A 33 3.23 -1.02 2.29
N ALA A 34 2.16 -1.79 2.14
CA ALA A 34 2.08 -2.88 1.16
C ALA A 34 2.16 -2.38 -0.30
N VAL A 35 1.50 -1.26 -0.61
CA VAL A 35 1.60 -0.61 -1.93
C VAL A 35 3.03 -0.17 -2.21
N GLY A 36 3.67 0.54 -1.27
CA GLY A 36 5.06 0.98 -1.40
C GLY A 36 6.02 -0.19 -1.57
N PHE A 37 5.85 -1.25 -0.76
CA PHE A 37 6.65 -2.47 -0.86
C PHE A 37 6.48 -3.16 -2.22
N VAL A 38 5.23 -3.36 -2.68
CA VAL A 38 4.96 -3.99 -3.98
C VAL A 38 5.55 -3.20 -5.14
N LEU A 39 5.43 -1.86 -5.13
CA LEU A 39 6.03 -1.01 -6.16
C LEU A 39 7.56 -1.11 -6.15
N TYR A 40 8.19 -1.10 -4.97
CA TYR A 40 9.63 -1.19 -4.82
C TYR A 40 10.16 -2.56 -5.28
N MET A 41 9.56 -3.65 -4.81
CA MET A 41 9.97 -5.01 -5.14
C MET A 41 9.83 -5.34 -6.62
N HIS A 42 8.85 -4.74 -7.30
CA HIS A 42 8.68 -4.85 -8.76
C HIS A 42 9.46 -3.80 -9.55
N GLN A 43 10.33 -3.02 -8.89
CA GLN A 43 11.19 -1.99 -9.52
C GLN A 43 10.38 -0.93 -10.30
N GLN A 44 9.20 -0.58 -9.78
CA GLN A 44 8.36 0.47 -10.35
C GLN A 44 8.66 1.85 -9.75
N ILE A 45 9.37 1.89 -8.62
CA ILE A 45 9.88 3.09 -7.97
C ILE A 45 11.37 2.93 -7.66
N PRO A 46 12.16 4.02 -7.65
CA PRO A 46 13.62 3.98 -7.52
C PRO A 46 14.11 3.63 -6.10
N SER A 47 13.34 3.93 -5.07
CA SER A 47 13.67 3.67 -3.66
C SER A 47 12.37 3.55 -2.84
N THR A 48 12.48 3.42 -1.51
CA THR A 48 11.30 3.37 -0.66
C THR A 48 10.52 4.69 -0.72
N VAL A 49 9.21 4.64 -0.48
CA VAL A 49 8.37 5.85 -0.45
C VAL A 49 8.88 6.86 0.57
N GLN A 50 9.40 6.40 1.71
CA GLN A 50 9.98 7.24 2.75
C GLN A 50 11.24 7.96 2.27
N ASP A 51 12.18 7.25 1.64
CA ASP A 51 13.43 7.85 1.15
C ASP A 51 13.14 8.88 0.05
N MET A 52 12.22 8.56 -0.87
CA MET A 52 11.79 9.51 -1.90
C MET A 52 11.14 10.77 -1.32
N SER A 53 10.31 10.63 -0.29
CA SER A 53 9.73 11.79 0.41
C SER A 53 10.81 12.68 1.01
N VAL A 54 11.79 12.11 1.71
CA VAL A 54 12.90 12.86 2.31
C VAL A 54 13.73 13.56 1.23
N GLU A 55 14.07 12.86 0.14
CA GLU A 55 14.81 13.44 -0.98
C GLU A 55 14.03 14.58 -1.65
N PHE A 56 12.73 14.39 -1.87
CA PHE A 56 11.86 15.39 -2.48
C PHE A 56 11.74 16.66 -1.63
N ASP A 57 11.55 16.52 -0.31
CA ASP A 57 11.48 17.64 0.63
C ASP A 57 12.82 18.37 0.75
N ALA A 58 13.94 17.62 0.72
CA ALA A 58 15.28 18.19 0.70
C ALA A 58 15.52 19.01 -0.57
N MET A 59 15.14 18.51 -1.75
CA MET A 59 15.24 19.25 -3.01
C MET A 59 14.41 20.54 -2.98
N HIS A 60 13.18 20.49 -2.44
CA HIS A 60 12.33 21.67 -2.32
C HIS A 60 12.93 22.71 -1.37
N SER A 61 13.48 22.26 -0.25
CA SER A 61 14.12 23.12 0.75
C SER A 61 15.40 23.76 0.19
N GLU A 62 16.24 22.99 -0.50
CA GLU A 62 17.44 23.48 -1.17
C GLU A 62 17.10 24.48 -2.29
N TYR A 63 16.08 24.21 -3.10
CA TYR A 63 15.61 25.14 -4.12
C TYR A 63 15.18 26.47 -3.51
N LYS A 64 14.39 26.43 -2.43
CA LYS A 64 13.92 27.63 -1.73
C LYS A 64 15.07 28.42 -1.09
N GLN A 65 16.07 27.72 -0.56
CA GLN A 65 17.27 28.36 -0.03
C GLN A 65 18.06 29.09 -1.13
N LEU A 66 18.30 28.44 -2.27
CA LEU A 66 19.00 29.06 -3.41
C LEU A 66 18.24 30.26 -3.98
N GLU A 67 16.91 30.23 -3.96
CA GLU A 67 16.06 31.36 -4.37
C GLU A 67 16.24 32.58 -3.46
N MET A 68 16.32 32.38 -2.14
CA MET A 68 16.59 33.46 -1.17
C MET A 68 18.01 34.03 -1.32
N GLU A 69 19.01 33.15 -1.46
CA GLU A 69 20.41 33.54 -1.62
C GLU A 69 20.64 34.37 -2.89
N LEU A 70 19.99 34.00 -4.00
CA LEU A 70 20.07 34.72 -5.27
C LEU A 70 19.59 36.18 -5.16
N GLY A 71 18.61 36.45 -4.29
CA GLY A 71 18.13 37.81 -4.02
C GLY A 71 19.15 38.71 -3.33
N THR A 72 20.17 38.12 -2.68
CA THR A 72 21.18 38.84 -1.88
C THR A 72 22.56 38.92 -2.55
N GLU A 73 22.81 38.10 -3.58
CA GLU A 73 24.15 37.92 -4.15
C GLU A 73 24.51 38.95 -5.24
N VAL A 74 25.67 39.59 -5.10
CA VAL A 74 26.12 40.71 -5.96
C VAL A 74 27.08 40.28 -7.08
N LYS A 75 27.76 39.12 -6.99
CA LYS A 75 28.80 38.71 -7.96
C LYS A 75 28.24 37.89 -9.15
N PRO A 76 28.50 38.28 -10.42
CA PRO A 76 27.94 37.60 -11.60
C PRO A 76 28.35 36.13 -11.80
N SER A 77 29.58 35.74 -11.44
CA SER A 77 30.06 34.35 -11.59
C SER A 77 29.37 33.37 -10.63
N PHE A 78 29.12 33.81 -9.40
CA PHE A 78 28.36 33.06 -8.39
C PHE A 78 26.90 32.90 -8.83
N ARG A 79 26.28 33.98 -9.34
CA ARG A 79 24.92 33.92 -9.92
C ARG A 79 24.78 32.86 -11.00
N ARG A 80 25.76 32.72 -11.91
CA ARG A 80 25.70 31.71 -12.99
C ARG A 80 25.72 30.28 -12.43
N LYS A 81 26.58 30.01 -11.44
CA LYS A 81 26.66 28.70 -10.78
C LYS A 81 25.39 28.39 -9.98
N HIS A 82 24.87 29.38 -9.24
CA HIS A 82 23.59 29.27 -8.52
C HIS A 82 22.43 28.93 -9.46
N VAL A 83 22.29 29.67 -10.55
CA VAL A 83 21.21 29.45 -11.54
C VAL A 83 21.31 28.07 -12.19
N SER A 84 22.53 27.59 -12.47
CA SER A 84 22.73 26.23 -12.99
C SER A 84 22.24 25.18 -11.98
N LYS A 85 22.65 25.31 -10.72
CA LYS A 85 22.24 24.40 -9.64
C LYS A 85 20.72 24.42 -9.41
N MET A 86 20.10 25.60 -9.42
CA MET A 86 18.64 25.74 -9.34
C MET A 86 17.94 25.03 -10.51
N ARG A 87 18.49 25.10 -11.73
CA ARG A 87 17.94 24.39 -12.89
C ARG A 87 17.99 22.87 -12.68
N ASP A 88 19.11 22.36 -12.18
CA ASP A 88 19.27 20.92 -11.95
C ASP A 88 18.29 20.40 -10.90
N ILE A 89 18.17 21.10 -9.77
CA ILE A 89 17.20 20.77 -8.71
C ILE A 89 15.76 20.84 -9.23
N LYS A 90 15.43 21.88 -10.00
CA LYS A 90 14.08 22.03 -10.59
C LYS A 90 13.73 20.89 -11.54
N VAL A 91 14.72 20.38 -12.28
CA VAL A 91 14.52 19.18 -13.12
C VAL A 91 14.34 17.94 -12.26
N GLY A 92 15.11 17.79 -11.16
CA GLY A 92 14.94 16.72 -10.17
C GLY A 92 13.52 16.69 -9.57
N ILE A 93 13.05 17.83 -9.07
CA ILE A 93 11.68 18.00 -8.54
C ILE A 93 10.67 17.56 -9.59
N LYS A 94 10.73 18.08 -10.82
CA LYS A 94 9.78 17.71 -11.89
C LYS A 94 9.76 16.22 -12.22
N ARG A 95 10.89 15.52 -12.06
CA ARG A 95 10.97 14.07 -12.31
C ARG A 95 10.19 13.27 -11.27
N LEU A 96 10.27 13.64 -9.99
CA LEU A 96 9.58 12.96 -8.90
C LEU A 96 8.15 13.48 -8.68
N ASP A 97 7.86 14.73 -9.04
CA ASP A 97 6.60 15.41 -8.74
C ASP A 97 5.35 14.59 -9.11
N LYS A 98 5.31 14.05 -10.34
CA LYS A 98 4.16 13.24 -10.78
C LYS A 98 3.99 11.96 -9.95
N LEU A 99 5.09 11.32 -9.56
CA LEU A 99 5.06 10.11 -8.74
C LEU A 99 4.60 10.45 -7.31
N MET A 100 5.20 11.46 -6.70
CA MET A 100 4.87 11.90 -5.33
C MET A 100 3.41 12.34 -5.24
N ASN A 101 2.93 13.14 -6.20
CA ASN A 101 1.52 13.53 -6.28
C ASN A 101 0.59 12.33 -6.48
N SER A 102 1.00 11.31 -7.24
CA SER A 102 0.21 10.08 -7.40
C SER A 102 0.13 9.29 -6.10
N LEU A 103 1.23 9.18 -5.35
CA LEU A 103 1.27 8.52 -4.04
C LEU A 103 0.42 9.27 -3.01
N LEU A 104 0.50 10.60 -2.97
CA LEU A 104 -0.35 11.46 -2.13
C LEU A 104 -1.84 11.31 -2.46
N ASN A 105 -2.19 11.20 -3.74
CA ASN A 105 -3.57 10.95 -4.17
C ASN A 105 -4.06 9.57 -3.70
N VAL A 106 -3.23 8.53 -3.81
CA VAL A 106 -3.54 7.19 -3.29
C VAL A 106 -3.71 7.23 -1.76
N GLN A 107 -2.80 7.92 -1.06
CA GLN A 107 -2.87 8.10 0.38
C GLN A 107 -4.18 8.78 0.81
N THR A 108 -4.54 9.89 0.16
CA THR A 108 -5.78 10.63 0.41
C THR A 108 -7.02 9.77 0.11
N ALA A 109 -7.03 9.06 -1.02
CA ALA A 109 -8.12 8.18 -1.38
C ALA A 109 -8.33 7.04 -0.37
N PHE A 110 -7.25 6.48 0.19
CA PHE A 110 -7.35 5.48 1.24
C PHE A 110 -7.82 6.04 2.58
N LYS A 111 -7.38 7.24 2.98
CA LYS A 111 -7.89 7.89 4.20
C LYS A 111 -9.40 8.08 4.12
N ILE A 112 -9.88 8.69 3.03
CA ILE A 112 -11.32 8.89 2.78
C ILE A 112 -12.05 7.55 2.85
N MET A 113 -11.52 6.52 2.17
CA MET A 113 -12.13 5.20 2.12
C MET A 113 -12.23 4.53 3.49
N VAL A 114 -11.19 4.60 4.33
CA VAL A 114 -11.21 4.04 5.68
C VAL A 114 -12.15 4.82 6.60
N SER A 115 -12.25 6.13 6.44
CA SER A 115 -13.17 6.96 7.22
C SER A 115 -14.64 6.71 6.86
N GLU A 116 -14.94 6.45 5.59
CA GLU A 116 -16.31 6.27 5.09
C GLU A 116 -16.79 4.82 5.10
N ILE A 117 -15.88 3.85 5.01
CA ILE A 117 -16.19 2.42 4.98
C ILE A 117 -15.72 1.78 6.30
N PRO A 118 -16.61 1.65 7.30
CA PRO A 118 -16.25 1.07 8.58
C PRO A 118 -15.89 -0.43 8.51
N THR A 119 -16.25 -1.11 7.41
CA THR A 119 -15.96 -2.54 7.18
C THR A 119 -15.39 -2.76 5.78
N ILE A 120 -14.07 -2.58 5.64
CA ILE A 120 -13.33 -2.89 4.42
C ILE A 120 -13.00 -4.39 4.35
N ASP A 121 -13.76 -5.14 3.56
CA ASP A 121 -13.55 -6.58 3.40
C ASP A 121 -12.15 -6.93 2.86
N GLY A 122 -11.58 -6.05 2.02
CA GLY A 122 -10.22 -6.23 1.54
C GLY A 122 -9.80 -5.33 0.38
N VAL A 123 -8.51 -5.35 0.08
CA VAL A 123 -7.88 -4.60 -1.01
C VAL A 123 -7.14 -5.56 -1.93
N VAL A 124 -7.27 -5.34 -3.23
CA VAL A 124 -6.58 -6.08 -4.29
C VAL A 124 -5.60 -5.16 -4.99
N LEU A 125 -4.33 -5.54 -5.00
CA LEU A 125 -3.25 -4.88 -5.70
C LEU A 125 -2.92 -5.70 -6.96
N ALA A 126 -3.34 -5.22 -8.11
CA ALA A 126 -3.11 -5.88 -9.40
C ALA A 126 -2.01 -5.15 -10.17
N LEU A 127 -0.88 -5.82 -10.39
CA LEU A 127 0.24 -5.31 -11.17
C LEU A 127 0.21 -5.90 -12.58
N GLY A 128 0.12 -5.05 -13.61
CA GLY A 128 0.15 -5.52 -14.99
C GLY A 128 -0.29 -4.47 -16.02
N ALA A 129 -0.70 -4.94 -17.21
CA ALA A 129 -1.15 -4.08 -18.29
C ALA A 129 -2.57 -3.54 -18.07
N SER A 130 -3.43 -4.34 -17.42
CA SER A 130 -4.79 -3.96 -17.03
C SER A 130 -5.23 -4.77 -15.80
N PRO A 131 -6.28 -4.35 -15.06
CA PRO A 131 -6.82 -5.12 -13.95
C PRO A 131 -7.25 -6.54 -14.35
N LEU A 132 -7.69 -6.72 -15.60
CA LEU A 132 -8.15 -8.02 -16.15
C LEU A 132 -6.98 -8.90 -16.65
N ARG A 133 -5.81 -8.30 -16.89
CA ARG A 133 -4.59 -9.02 -17.32
C ARG A 133 -3.42 -8.66 -16.40
N PRO A 134 -3.53 -8.96 -15.10
CA PRO A 134 -2.42 -8.77 -14.17
C PRO A 134 -1.33 -9.82 -14.41
N LYS A 135 -0.09 -9.44 -14.15
CA LYS A 135 1.05 -10.35 -14.01
C LYS A 135 1.16 -10.86 -12.57
N HIS A 136 0.91 -9.97 -11.60
CA HIS A 136 0.92 -10.28 -10.18
C HIS A 136 -0.32 -9.72 -9.51
N ILE A 137 -0.87 -10.47 -8.55
CA ILE A 137 -2.00 -10.03 -7.74
C ILE A 137 -1.64 -10.25 -6.28
N TYR A 138 -1.77 -9.21 -5.47
CA TYR A 138 -1.69 -9.30 -4.02
C TYR A 138 -3.05 -8.95 -3.43
N VAL A 139 -3.55 -9.78 -2.52
CA VAL A 139 -4.85 -9.57 -1.89
C VAL A 139 -4.64 -9.43 -0.40
N LEU A 140 -5.17 -8.37 0.19
CA LEU A 140 -5.20 -8.13 1.63
C LEU A 140 -6.66 -8.20 2.07
N ASN A 141 -7.05 -9.27 2.77
CA ASN A 141 -8.40 -9.40 3.31
C ASN A 141 -8.38 -9.14 4.81
N PHE A 142 -9.31 -8.32 5.31
CA PHE A 142 -9.36 -7.92 6.71
C PHE A 142 -10.62 -8.50 7.35
N SER A 143 -10.46 -9.31 8.40
CA SER A 143 -11.62 -9.79 9.18
C SER A 143 -12.12 -8.69 10.11
N HIS A 144 -13.42 -8.42 10.14
CA HIS A 144 -14.01 -7.48 11.08
C HIS A 144 -14.62 -8.21 12.27
N GLU A 145 -14.29 -7.79 13.49
CA GLU A 145 -15.19 -7.94 14.64
C GLU A 145 -16.11 -6.71 14.69
N SER A 146 -17.38 -6.92 15.04
CA SER A 146 -18.44 -5.91 15.05
C SER A 146 -18.30 -4.90 16.20
N GLY A 147 -17.13 -4.27 16.33
CA GLY A 147 -16.87 -3.18 17.24
C GLY A 147 -16.85 -1.87 16.46
N VAL A 148 -17.88 -1.04 16.62
CA VAL A 148 -17.92 0.32 16.08
C VAL A 148 -16.86 1.16 16.81
N SER A 149 -15.61 1.07 16.36
CA SER A 149 -14.59 2.03 16.73
C SER A 149 -14.83 3.26 15.87
N LYS A 150 -15.26 4.37 16.49
CA LYS A 150 -15.23 5.68 15.85
C LYS A 150 -13.77 5.93 15.49
N VAL A 151 -13.48 6.01 14.19
CA VAL A 151 -12.19 6.46 13.70
C VAL A 151 -11.99 7.87 14.23
N ASP A 152 -11.09 8.03 15.19
CA ASP A 152 -10.56 9.34 15.53
C ASP A 152 -9.79 9.82 14.29
N ASP A 153 -9.98 11.08 13.90
CA ASP A 153 -9.58 11.59 12.58
C ASP A 153 -8.06 11.63 12.38
N ASP A 154 -7.31 11.36 13.45
CA ASP A 154 -5.87 11.30 13.43
C ASP A 154 -5.39 9.90 13.01
N PHE A 155 -5.22 9.70 11.70
CA PHE A 155 -4.50 8.57 11.09
C PHE A 155 -3.00 8.54 11.47
N ALA A 156 -2.67 8.94 12.69
CA ALA A 156 -1.34 8.90 13.26
C ALA A 156 -0.80 7.47 13.22
N ARG A 157 0.48 7.35 12.85
CA ARG A 157 1.15 6.06 12.72
C ARG A 157 1.35 5.45 14.10
N SER A 158 0.71 4.31 14.36
CA SER A 158 0.78 3.61 15.65
C SER A 158 1.79 2.46 15.63
N LYS A 159 2.24 2.03 16.81
CA LYS A 159 3.10 0.84 16.94
C LYS A 159 2.40 -0.43 16.42
N ALA A 160 1.08 -0.50 16.58
CA ALA A 160 0.26 -1.57 16.02
C ALA A 160 0.38 -1.62 14.50
N ALA A 161 0.20 -0.49 13.81
CA ALA A 161 0.35 -0.36 12.37
C ALA A 161 1.74 -0.83 11.89
N ASP A 162 2.82 -0.46 12.59
CA ASP A 162 4.18 -0.90 12.24
C ASP A 162 4.37 -2.40 12.39
N THR A 163 3.84 -2.99 13.47
CA THR A 163 3.93 -4.45 13.67
C THR A 163 3.15 -5.21 12.60
N LEU A 164 1.99 -4.70 12.22
CA LEU A 164 1.14 -5.30 11.21
C LEU A 164 1.77 -5.20 9.82
N SER A 165 2.26 -4.01 9.45
CA SER A 165 2.96 -3.77 8.19
C SER A 165 4.20 -4.66 8.06
N ARG A 166 5.01 -4.79 9.12
CA ARG A 166 6.16 -5.72 9.11
C ARG A 166 5.75 -7.17 8.93
N LYS A 167 4.66 -7.63 9.58
CA LYS A 167 4.14 -8.99 9.41
C LYS A 167 3.66 -9.20 7.97
N ALA A 168 2.92 -8.25 7.41
CA ALA A 168 2.44 -8.29 6.03
C ALA A 168 3.60 -8.38 5.04
N ILE A 169 4.58 -7.48 5.16
CA ILE A 169 5.76 -7.45 4.28
C ILE A 169 6.59 -8.73 4.39
N ARG A 170 6.89 -9.21 5.61
CA ARG A 170 7.64 -10.48 5.78
C ARG A 170 6.90 -11.67 5.17
N THR A 171 5.58 -11.67 5.26
CA THR A 171 4.74 -12.71 4.66
C THR A 171 4.75 -12.61 3.13
N LEU A 172 4.70 -11.40 2.56
CA LEU A 172 4.85 -11.20 1.12
C LEU A 172 6.22 -11.71 0.64
N ILE A 173 7.29 -11.40 1.36
CA ILE A 173 8.65 -11.88 1.05
C ILE A 173 8.71 -13.41 1.10
N SER A 174 8.15 -14.05 2.13
CA SER A 174 8.17 -15.52 2.24
C SER A 174 7.31 -16.22 1.18
N LYS A 175 6.34 -15.49 0.60
CA LYS A 175 5.54 -15.89 -0.57
C LYS A 175 6.16 -15.46 -1.90
N ASP A 176 7.45 -15.15 -1.90
CA ASP A 176 8.24 -14.87 -3.11
C ASP A 176 7.81 -13.59 -3.87
N ALA A 177 7.19 -12.63 -3.17
CA ALA A 177 6.82 -11.35 -3.77
C ALA A 177 8.07 -10.58 -4.21
N GLY A 178 8.17 -10.31 -5.52
CA GLY A 178 9.31 -9.60 -6.11
C GLY A 178 10.43 -10.51 -6.62
N SER A 179 10.28 -11.83 -6.54
CA SER A 179 11.21 -12.82 -7.11
C SER A 179 11.07 -12.95 -8.63
N VAL A 180 10.98 -11.82 -9.30
CA VAL A 180 10.77 -11.74 -10.74
C VAL A 180 11.76 -10.79 -11.37
N THR A 181 12.29 -11.21 -12.51
CA THR A 181 13.09 -10.34 -13.37
C THR A 181 12.27 -9.16 -13.85
N TYR A 182 12.89 -7.98 -13.86
CA TYR A 182 12.25 -6.73 -14.24
C TYR A 182 11.56 -6.85 -15.61
N PRO A 183 10.21 -6.79 -15.66
CA PRO A 183 9.48 -7.00 -16.91
C PRO A 183 9.26 -5.69 -17.68
N GLY A 184 9.96 -4.61 -17.31
CA GLY A 184 9.69 -3.24 -17.77
C GLY A 184 8.65 -2.50 -16.91
N PRO A 185 8.27 -1.28 -17.33
CA PRO A 185 7.23 -0.49 -16.65
C PRO A 185 5.88 -1.21 -16.68
N ILE A 186 5.26 -1.37 -15.50
CA ILE A 186 3.92 -1.96 -15.32
C ILE A 186 3.08 -1.07 -14.41
N LYS A 187 1.76 -1.12 -14.58
CA LYS A 187 0.83 -0.29 -13.80
C LYS A 187 0.35 -1.06 -12.58
N LEU A 188 0.28 -0.38 -11.44
CA LEU A 188 -0.44 -0.84 -10.27
C LEU A 188 -1.89 -0.35 -10.36
N PHE A 189 -2.82 -1.30 -10.26
CA PHE A 189 -4.24 -1.04 -10.09
C PHE A 189 -4.62 -1.45 -8.67
N VAL A 190 -5.18 -0.49 -7.93
CA VAL A 190 -5.70 -0.72 -6.58
C VAL A 190 -7.21 -0.86 -6.69
N LEU A 191 -7.74 -2.00 -6.26
CA LEU A 191 -9.17 -2.24 -6.19
C LEU A 191 -9.56 -2.52 -4.75
N ILE A 192 -10.68 -1.94 -4.33
CA ILE A 192 -11.16 -2.02 -2.95
C ILE A 192 -12.47 -2.80 -2.99
N LYS A 193 -12.58 -3.80 -2.11
CA LYS A 193 -13.84 -4.48 -1.85
C LYS A 193 -14.60 -3.64 -0.84
N ALA A 194 -15.77 -3.19 -1.25
CA ALA A 194 -16.65 -2.35 -0.46
C ALA A 194 -18.07 -2.95 -0.47
N PRO A 195 -18.85 -2.76 0.59
CA PRO A 195 -20.27 -3.14 0.61
C PRO A 195 -21.03 -2.51 -0.55
N SER A 196 -22.02 -3.23 -1.09
CA SER A 196 -22.83 -2.76 -2.23
C SER A 196 -23.69 -1.52 -1.92
N SER A 197 -23.86 -1.19 -0.63
CA SER A 197 -24.55 0.01 -0.15
C SER A 197 -23.71 1.29 -0.25
N PHE A 198 -22.41 1.17 -0.52
CA PHE A 198 -21.51 2.31 -0.66
C PHE A 198 -21.77 3.07 -1.97
N ASN A 199 -22.41 4.24 -1.87
CA ASN A 199 -22.91 5.03 -3.00
C ASN A 199 -22.14 6.35 -3.23
N GLN A 200 -20.97 6.56 -2.61
CA GLN A 200 -20.26 7.85 -2.65
C GLN A 200 -18.87 7.75 -3.29
N PRO A 201 -18.74 7.81 -4.62
CA PRO A 201 -17.44 7.75 -5.27
C PRO A 201 -17.07 9.10 -5.86
N MET A 202 -16.42 9.98 -5.09
CA MET A 202 -15.67 11.08 -5.74
C MET A 202 -14.37 10.55 -6.38
N HIS A 203 -13.82 9.43 -5.89
CA HIS A 203 -12.48 8.96 -6.26
C HIS A 203 -12.41 7.54 -6.84
N PHE A 204 -13.49 6.75 -6.79
CA PHE A 204 -13.48 5.34 -7.18
C PHE A 204 -14.45 5.04 -8.31
N LEU A 205 -14.03 4.24 -9.30
CA LEU A 205 -14.94 3.76 -10.33
C LEU A 205 -15.50 2.40 -9.92
N PRO A 206 -16.83 2.22 -9.77
CA PRO A 206 -17.41 0.92 -9.45
C PRO A 206 -17.02 -0.17 -10.46
N LYS A 207 -16.64 -1.35 -9.97
CA LYS A 207 -16.24 -2.52 -10.77
C LYS A 207 -17.01 -3.78 -10.39
N ARG A 208 -18.34 -3.75 -10.53
CA ARG A 208 -19.27 -4.79 -10.06
C ARG A 208 -18.97 -6.20 -10.58
N ASP A 209 -18.52 -6.31 -11.84
CA ASP A 209 -18.23 -7.60 -12.48
C ASP A 209 -16.74 -7.97 -12.47
N PHE A 210 -15.92 -7.28 -11.69
CA PHE A 210 -14.49 -7.55 -11.67
C PHE A 210 -14.18 -8.91 -11.07
N ARG A 211 -13.48 -9.72 -11.84
CA ARG A 211 -12.92 -11.00 -11.42
C ARG A 211 -11.47 -11.05 -11.87
N TYR A 212 -10.60 -11.50 -10.97
CA TYR A 212 -9.19 -11.69 -11.28
C TYR A 212 -8.84 -13.17 -11.31
N ASN A 213 -7.73 -13.51 -11.98
CA ASN A 213 -7.25 -14.87 -12.06
C ASN A 213 -6.58 -15.28 -10.74
N ARG A 214 -7.25 -16.11 -9.93
CA ARG A 214 -6.76 -16.58 -8.63
C ARG A 214 -5.43 -17.34 -8.70
N LYS A 215 -5.06 -17.89 -9.86
CA LYS A 215 -3.77 -18.59 -10.02
C LYS A 215 -2.55 -17.68 -9.88
N LEU A 216 -2.75 -16.37 -10.04
CA LEU A 216 -1.69 -15.35 -9.96
C LEU A 216 -1.72 -14.59 -8.63
N ALA A 217 -2.56 -15.01 -7.69
CA ALA A 217 -2.85 -14.29 -6.47
C ALA A 217 -2.06 -14.84 -5.28
N THR A 218 -1.39 -13.94 -4.58
CA THR A 218 -0.86 -14.14 -3.23
C THR A 218 -1.82 -13.48 -2.26
N GLU A 219 -2.52 -14.27 -1.44
CA GLU A 219 -3.54 -13.77 -0.54
C GLU A 219 -3.04 -13.72 0.91
N LEU A 220 -3.16 -12.55 1.55
CA LEU A 220 -2.92 -12.33 2.96
C LEU A 220 -4.27 -12.10 3.64
N HIS A 221 -4.55 -12.89 4.66
CA HIS A 221 -5.78 -12.81 5.45
C HIS A 221 -5.43 -12.39 6.87
N PHE A 222 -5.95 -11.25 7.28
CA PHE A 222 -5.70 -10.66 8.60
C PHE A 222 -6.84 -11.03 9.54
N TYR A 223 -6.51 -11.66 10.66
CA TYR A 223 -7.45 -12.14 11.66
C TYR A 223 -7.19 -11.55 13.04
N HIS A 224 -8.27 -11.24 13.75
CA HIS A 224 -8.21 -11.01 15.19
C HIS A 224 -7.86 -12.31 15.92
N ARG A 225 -6.88 -12.25 16.82
CA ARG A 225 -6.63 -13.31 17.79
C ARG A 225 -7.62 -13.15 18.93
N LEU A 226 -8.63 -14.03 18.99
CA LEU A 226 -9.52 -14.15 20.14
C LEU A 226 -8.72 -14.64 21.37
N CYS A 227 -8.31 -13.72 22.22
CA CYS A 227 -7.80 -14.04 23.55
C CYS A 227 -8.98 -14.09 24.53
N LEU A 228 -9.68 -15.22 24.59
CA LEU A 228 -10.57 -15.50 25.72
C LEU A 228 -9.70 -15.77 26.95
N SER A 229 -9.71 -14.86 27.92
CA SER A 229 -9.38 -15.10 29.34
C SER A 229 -8.30 -16.17 29.58
N GLY A 230 -7.04 -15.86 29.27
CA GLY A 230 -5.89 -16.65 29.71
C GLY A 230 -5.55 -17.91 28.91
N TYR A 231 -6.26 -18.24 27.82
CA TYR A 231 -5.87 -19.33 26.92
C TYR A 231 -5.65 -18.82 25.49
N CYS A 232 -4.38 -18.75 25.08
CA CYS A 232 -4.02 -18.62 23.66
C CYS A 232 -4.27 -19.96 22.98
N SER A 233 -5.48 -20.18 22.46
CA SER A 233 -5.74 -21.32 21.59
C SER A 233 -5.15 -21.02 20.21
N SER A 234 -4.04 -21.67 19.87
CA SER A 234 -3.65 -21.86 18.48
C SER A 234 -4.71 -22.79 17.89
N ALA A 235 -5.58 -22.28 17.01
CA ALA A 235 -6.57 -23.10 16.33
C ALA A 235 -5.88 -24.02 15.30
N GLU A 236 -5.15 -25.03 15.78
CA GLU A 236 -4.84 -26.23 15.02
C GLU A 236 -6.09 -27.13 15.05
N THR A 237 -7.15 -26.74 14.34
CA THR A 237 -8.20 -27.71 14.01
C THR A 237 -7.79 -28.43 12.73
N ARG A 238 -6.80 -29.31 12.89
CA ARG A 238 -6.44 -30.32 11.91
C ARG A 238 -7.62 -31.30 11.82
N ILE A 239 -8.60 -31.03 10.96
CA ILE A 239 -9.63 -32.02 10.63
C ILE A 239 -8.94 -33.11 9.80
N ARG A 240 -8.46 -34.14 10.49
CA ARG A 240 -8.13 -35.46 9.95
C ARG A 240 -9.28 -36.41 10.26
N LYS A 241 -10.14 -36.62 9.27
CA LYS A 241 -10.63 -37.90 8.73
C LYS A 241 -11.96 -37.69 8.04
#